data_AF-A0A957L547-F1
#
_entry.id   AF-A0A957L547-F1
#
_cell.length_a   1.000
_cell.length_b   1.000
_cell.length_c   1.000
_cell.angle_alpha   90.00
_cell.angle_beta   90.00
_cell.angle_gamma   90.00
#
_symmetry.space_group_name_H-M   'P 1'
#
loop_
_entity.id
_entity.type
_entity.pdbx_description
1 polymer ?
#
loop_
_entity_poly.entity_id
_entity_poly.type
_entity_poly.pdbx_seq_one_letter_code
_entity_poly.pdbx_strand_id
1 'polypeptide(L)'
;MSMQENHVDALVIGAGIAGIAAARTLREAGQRYLVLEGRDRVGGRTRTEHDLGMPVDLGAAWIHGPSANPMHHWAREFGITMSRMDLIDHKAEELQAYDADGTPLDM
;
A
#
# COMPACT_ATOMS: atom_id res chain seq x y z
N MET A 1 25.79 18.96 29.38
CA MET A 1 24.70 18.14 28.82
C MET A 1 25.36 16.99 28.07
N SER A 2 25.32 15.77 28.60
CA SER A 2 25.88 14.59 27.92
C SER A 2 24.91 14.18 26.82
N MET A 3 25.38 14.15 25.56
CA MET A 3 24.68 13.45 24.49
C MET A 3 24.80 11.95 24.78
N GLN A 4 23.68 11.26 24.96
CA GLN A 4 23.67 9.80 24.92
C GLN A 4 23.80 9.37 23.45
N GLU A 5 24.80 8.55 23.15
CA GLU A 5 24.93 7.90 21.85
C GLU A 5 23.79 6.89 21.67
N ASN A 6 22.79 7.25 20.89
CA ASN A 6 21.75 6.32 20.44
C ASN A 6 22.32 5.42 19.34
N HIS A 7 22.93 4.31 19.73
CA HIS A 7 23.39 3.29 18.80
C HIS A 7 22.21 2.50 18.23
N VAL A 8 22.17 2.35 16.91
CA VAL A 8 21.23 1.47 16.19
C VAL A 8 22.01 0.40 15.45
N ASP A 9 21.44 -0.80 15.38
CA ASP A 9 22.04 -1.96 14.73
C ASP A 9 21.76 -1.94 13.21
N ALA A 10 20.68 -1.26 12.78
CA ALA A 10 20.35 -1.06 11.37
C ALA A 10 19.68 0.30 11.11
N LEU A 11 19.94 0.84 9.91
CA LEU A 11 19.26 2.02 9.37
C LEU A 11 18.43 1.64 8.15
N VAL A 12 17.12 1.91 8.18
CA VAL A 12 16.19 1.68 7.08
C VAL A 12 15.88 3.01 6.40
N ILE A 13 16.23 3.14 5.13
CA ILE A 13 15.96 4.35 4.35
C ILE A 13 14.67 4.17 3.56
N GLY A 14 13.64 4.94 3.92
CA GLY A 14 12.30 4.96 3.35
C GLY A 14 11.29 4.18 4.20
N ALA A 15 10.18 4.85 4.58
CA ALA A 15 9.04 4.28 5.28
C ALA A 15 7.90 3.88 4.31
N GLY A 16 8.26 3.35 3.13
CA GLY A 16 7.32 2.64 2.26
C GLY A 16 7.02 1.23 2.75
N ILE A 17 6.15 0.48 2.05
CA ILE A 17 5.75 -0.88 2.44
C ILE A 17 6.95 -1.81 2.71
N ALA A 18 7.99 -1.76 1.88
CA ALA A 18 9.20 -2.58 2.05
C ALA A 18 10.01 -2.18 3.28
N GLY A 19 10.16 -0.88 3.55
CA GLY A 19 10.92 -0.39 4.71
C GLY A 19 10.19 -0.67 6.02
N ILE A 20 8.86 -0.49 6.04
CA ILE A 20 8.03 -0.86 7.20
C ILE A 20 8.08 -2.38 7.44
N ALA A 21 8.04 -3.20 6.38
CA ALA A 21 8.19 -4.64 6.51
C ALA A 21 9.57 -5.02 7.08
N ALA A 22 10.66 -4.41 6.59
CA ALA A 22 12.00 -4.63 7.13
C ALA A 22 12.11 -4.21 8.61
N ALA A 23 11.54 -3.04 8.97
CA ALA A 23 11.48 -2.57 10.35
C ALA A 23 10.69 -3.52 11.26
N ARG A 24 9.56 -4.07 10.77
CA ARG A 24 8.79 -5.09 11.50
C ARG A 24 9.64 -6.33 11.77
N THR A 25 10.38 -6.83 10.76
CA THR A 25 11.28 -7.98 10.91
C THR A 25 12.40 -7.70 11.91
N LEU A 26 13.05 -6.53 11.85
CA LEU A 26 14.10 -6.13 12.78
C LEU A 26 13.58 -6.03 14.23
N ARG A 27 12.38 -5.47 14.40
CA ARG A 27 11.69 -5.40 15.70
C ARG A 27 11.42 -6.79 16.27
N GLU A 28 10.91 -7.70 15.46
CA GLU A 28 10.62 -9.09 15.86
C GLU A 28 11.89 -9.86 16.21
N ALA A 29 13.03 -9.52 15.61
CA ALA A 29 14.35 -10.04 15.94
C ALA A 29 15.03 -9.33 17.14
N GLY A 30 14.35 -8.38 17.81
CA GLY A 30 14.88 -7.66 18.96
C GLY A 30 16.04 -6.69 18.64
N GLN A 31 16.22 -6.31 17.37
CA GLN A 31 17.27 -5.39 16.94
C GLN A 31 16.85 -3.94 17.14
N ARG A 32 17.81 -3.06 17.46
CA ARG A 32 17.57 -1.60 17.48
C ARG A 32 17.72 -1.06 16.07
N TYR A 33 16.75 -0.31 15.60
CA TYR A 33 16.78 0.25 14.26
C TYR A 33 16.20 1.66 14.22
N LEU A 34 16.56 2.40 13.17
CA LEU A 34 15.98 3.68 12.85
C LEU A 34 15.44 3.65 11.42
N VAL A 35 14.25 4.22 11.21
CA VAL A 35 13.67 4.41 9.87
C VAL A 35 13.73 5.91 9.54
N LEU A 36 14.29 6.25 8.39
CA LEU A 36 14.33 7.61 7.88
C LEU A 36 13.43 7.72 6.64
N GLU A 37 12.43 8.60 6.67
CA GLU A 37 11.57 8.89 5.52
C GLU A 37 11.80 10.32 5.06
N GLY A 38 11.92 10.50 3.73
CA GLY A 38 12.15 11.81 3.15
C GLY A 38 10.89 12.66 3.01
N ARG A 39 9.71 12.06 3.17
CA ARG A 39 8.41 12.73 3.17
C ARG A 39 7.93 13.01 4.59
N ASP A 40 6.92 13.87 4.67
CA ASP A 40 6.13 14.16 5.87
C ASP A 40 5.12 13.06 6.24
N ARG A 41 5.11 11.95 5.49
CA ARG A 41 4.20 10.82 5.68
C ARG A 41 4.88 9.49 5.37
N VAL A 42 4.38 8.43 6.01
CA VAL A 42 4.73 7.05 5.69
C VAL A 42 3.98 6.54 4.44
N GLY A 43 4.23 5.30 4.05
CA GLY A 43 3.53 4.59 2.98
C GLY A 43 4.22 4.68 1.61
N GLY A 44 5.03 5.71 1.39
CA GLY A 44 5.77 5.90 0.14
C GLY A 44 4.83 6.01 -1.07
N ARG A 45 4.85 4.99 -1.95
CA ARG A 45 3.97 4.90 -3.14
C ARG A 45 2.55 4.42 -2.82
N THR A 46 2.28 3.94 -1.61
CA THR A 46 0.92 3.73 -1.12
C THR A 46 0.47 5.03 -0.44
N ARG A 47 -0.49 5.72 -1.03
CA ARG A 47 -1.00 7.01 -0.56
C ARG A 47 -2.50 7.07 -0.76
N THR A 48 -3.21 7.31 0.33
CA THR A 48 -4.63 7.65 0.33
C THR A 48 -4.77 9.15 0.52
N GLU A 49 -5.59 9.79 -0.33
CA GLU A 49 -6.01 11.17 -0.23
C GLU A 49 -7.39 11.21 0.46
N HIS A 50 -7.57 12.15 1.40
CA HIS A 50 -8.80 12.28 2.18
C HIS A 50 -9.53 13.61 1.92
N ASP A 51 -8.91 14.56 1.22
CA ASP A 51 -9.45 15.90 1.01
C ASP A 51 -10.59 15.96 -0.03
N LEU A 52 -10.87 14.86 -0.72
CA LEU A 52 -11.86 14.79 -1.80
C LEU A 52 -13.28 14.42 -1.32
N GLY A 53 -13.53 14.38 -0.01
CA GLY A 53 -14.82 13.99 0.58
C GLY A 53 -15.05 12.48 0.71
N MET A 54 -14.16 11.68 0.12
CA MET A 54 -14.00 10.25 0.36
C MET A 54 -12.52 9.86 0.22
N PRO A 55 -12.08 8.76 0.87
CA PRO A 55 -10.71 8.27 0.68
C PRO A 55 -10.49 7.81 -0.76
N VAL A 56 -9.43 8.32 -1.39
CA VAL A 56 -9.01 7.94 -2.76
C VAL A 56 -7.54 7.54 -2.75
N ASP A 57 -7.25 6.31 -3.16
CA ASP A 57 -5.86 5.88 -3.33
C ASP A 57 -5.25 6.49 -4.59
N LEU A 58 -4.22 7.33 -4.39
CA LEU A 58 -3.40 7.91 -5.47
C LEU A 58 -2.17 7.06 -5.79
N GLY A 59 -2.15 5.84 -5.24
CA GLY A 59 -1.03 4.91 -5.29
C GLY A 59 -1.52 3.47 -5.47
N ALA A 60 -0.96 2.54 -4.71
CA ALA A 60 -1.45 1.15 -4.73
C ALA A 60 -2.89 1.07 -4.21
N ALA A 61 -3.81 0.60 -5.06
CA ALA A 61 -5.25 0.48 -4.76
C ALA A 61 -5.78 -0.97 -4.83
N TRP A 62 -4.95 -1.93 -5.26
CA TRP A 62 -5.35 -3.33 -5.48
C TRP A 62 -4.41 -4.34 -4.84
N ILE A 63 -5.01 -5.44 -4.37
CA ILE A 63 -4.30 -6.67 -3.98
C ILE A 63 -4.59 -7.73 -5.05
N HIS A 64 -3.64 -7.96 -5.94
CA HIS A 64 -3.76 -9.00 -6.96
C HIS A 64 -3.40 -10.39 -6.40
N GLY A 65 -4.10 -11.42 -6.86
CA GLY A 65 -3.82 -12.82 -6.50
C GLY A 65 -3.96 -13.12 -5.01
N PRO A 66 -5.14 -12.91 -4.39
CA PRO A 66 -5.30 -12.90 -2.93
C PRO A 66 -4.92 -14.23 -2.25
N SER A 67 -5.01 -15.37 -2.94
CA SER A 67 -4.71 -16.69 -2.38
C SER A 67 -3.24 -16.89 -2.01
N ALA A 68 -2.31 -16.21 -2.70
CA ALA A 68 -0.87 -16.35 -2.48
C ALA A 68 -0.18 -15.04 -2.08
N ASN A 69 -0.94 -13.95 -1.95
CA ASN A 69 -0.38 -12.63 -1.69
C ASN A 69 -0.37 -12.33 -0.17
N PRO A 70 0.81 -12.09 0.46
CA PRO A 70 0.90 -11.77 1.88
C PRO A 70 0.12 -10.51 2.27
N MET A 71 -0.08 -9.57 1.34
CA MET A 71 -0.90 -8.39 1.58
C MET A 71 -2.36 -8.75 1.88
N HIS A 72 -2.90 -9.81 1.27
CA HIS A 72 -4.27 -10.26 1.56
C HIS A 72 -4.37 -10.82 2.98
N HIS A 73 -3.36 -11.57 3.42
CA HIS A 73 -3.27 -12.06 4.80
C HIS A 73 -3.20 -10.90 5.80
N TRP A 74 -2.29 -9.94 5.59
CA TRP A 74 -2.15 -8.79 6.47
C TRP A 74 -3.38 -7.88 6.48
N ALA A 75 -4.04 -7.69 5.33
CA ALA A 75 -5.29 -6.93 5.29
C ALA A 75 -6.36 -7.54 6.21
N ARG A 76 -6.45 -8.88 6.24
CA ARG A 76 -7.35 -9.59 7.17
C ARG A 76 -6.90 -9.47 8.62
N GLU A 77 -5.61 -9.66 8.90
CA GLU A 77 -5.01 -9.54 10.24
C GLU A 77 -5.28 -8.15 10.85
N PHE A 78 -5.19 -7.10 10.03
CA PHE A 78 -5.41 -5.71 10.45
C PHE A 78 -6.87 -5.25 10.38
N GLY A 79 -7.81 -6.13 10.01
CA GLY A 79 -9.23 -5.78 9.92
C GLY A 79 -9.56 -4.77 8.81
N ILE A 80 -8.73 -4.71 7.75
CA ILE A 80 -8.96 -3.83 6.60
C ILE A 80 -10.13 -4.38 5.79
N THR A 81 -11.13 -3.52 5.54
CA THR A 81 -12.26 -3.88 4.67
C THR A 81 -11.78 -3.97 3.23
N MET A 82 -12.07 -5.09 2.57
CA MET A 82 -11.74 -5.33 1.17
C MET A 82 -13.01 -5.61 0.39
N SER A 83 -13.13 -4.99 -0.79
CA SER A 83 -14.16 -5.34 -1.78
C SER A 83 -13.52 -6.18 -2.87
N ARG A 84 -14.23 -7.24 -3.29
CA ARG A 84 -13.81 -8.04 -4.45
C ARG A 84 -14.09 -7.21 -5.71
N MET A 85 -13.07 -7.09 -6.58
CA MET A 85 -13.19 -6.49 -7.90
C MET A 85 -12.87 -7.56 -8.93
N ASP A 86 -13.89 -8.06 -9.63
CA ASP A 86 -13.76 -9.20 -10.54
C ASP A 86 -13.48 -8.78 -11.98
N LEU A 87 -12.43 -8.00 -12.22
CA LEU A 87 -12.09 -7.55 -13.59
C LEU A 87 -11.80 -8.69 -14.60
N ILE A 88 -11.71 -9.94 -14.13
CA ILE A 88 -11.37 -11.12 -14.95
C ILE A 88 -12.60 -12.02 -15.20
N ASP A 89 -13.62 -11.96 -14.34
CA ASP A 89 -14.83 -12.82 -14.42
C ASP A 89 -16.08 -12.02 -14.87
N HIS A 90 -15.99 -10.68 -14.89
CA HIS A 90 -16.88 -9.89 -15.74
C HIS A 90 -16.60 -10.33 -17.18
N LYS A 91 -17.55 -11.03 -17.78
CA LYS A 91 -17.57 -11.17 -19.23
C LYS A 91 -17.35 -9.78 -19.83
N ALA A 92 -16.61 -9.68 -20.94
CA ALA A 92 -16.39 -8.42 -21.66
C ALA A 92 -17.68 -7.61 -21.89
N GLU A 93 -18.83 -8.29 -21.86
CA GLU A 93 -20.21 -7.79 -21.85
C GLU A 93 -20.54 -6.69 -20.80
N GLU A 94 -19.78 -6.55 -19.69
CA GLU A 94 -20.04 -5.50 -18.68
C GLU A 94 -19.09 -4.29 -18.75
N LEU A 95 -18.04 -4.36 -19.59
CA LEU A 95 -17.12 -3.24 -19.76
C LEU A 95 -17.60 -2.36 -20.90
N GLN A 96 -18.14 -1.19 -20.57
CA GLN A 96 -18.54 -0.21 -21.58
C GLN A 96 -17.32 0.62 -22.00
N ALA A 97 -16.96 0.53 -23.27
CA ALA A 97 -15.97 1.41 -23.87
C ALA A 97 -16.66 2.56 -24.61
N TYR A 98 -16.01 3.71 -24.65
CA TYR A 98 -16.52 4.92 -25.30
C TYR A 98 -15.39 5.54 -26.13
N ASP A 99 -15.73 6.12 -27.28
CA ASP A 99 -14.82 6.96 -28.06
C ASP A 99 -14.56 8.30 -27.33
N ALA A 100 -13.57 9.06 -27.80
CA ALA A 100 -13.19 10.34 -27.23
C ALA A 100 -14.32 11.39 -27.26
N ASP A 101 -15.31 11.24 -28.13
CA ASP A 101 -16.51 12.07 -28.20
C ASP A 101 -17.64 11.60 -27.26
N GLY A 102 -17.43 10.49 -26.53
CA GLY A 102 -18.40 9.90 -25.62
C GLY A 102 -19.38 8.93 -26.27
N THR A 103 -19.21 8.58 -27.55
CA THR A 103 -20.04 7.58 -28.22
C THR A 103 -19.68 6.16 -27.74
N PRO A 104 -20.64 5.30 -27.36
CA PRO A 104 -20.33 3.92 -26.97
C PRO A 104 -19.67 3.13 -28.13
N LEU A 105 -18.65 2.34 -27.81
CA LEU A 105 -18.01 1.39 -28.73
C LEU A 105 -18.65 0.02 -28.57
N ASP A 106 -18.99 -0.62 -29.69
CA ASP A 106 -19.45 -2.01 -29.73
C ASP A 106 -18.22 -2.91 -29.54
N MET A 107 -18.11 -3.58 -28.38
CA MET A 107 -17.02 -4.50 -28.03
C MET A 107 -17.49 -5.95 -27.99
#